data_AF-A0A2D8R671-F1
#
_entry.id   AF-A0A2D8R671-F1
#
_cell.length_a   1.000
_cell.length_b   1.000
_cell.length_c   1.000
_cell.angle_alpha   90.00
_cell.angle_beta   90.00
_cell.angle_gamma   90.00
#
_symmetry.space_group_name_H-M   'P 1'
#
loop_
_entity.id
_entity.type
_entity.pdbx_description
1 polymer ?
#
loop_
_entity_poly.entity_id
_entity_poly.type
_entity_poly.pdbx_seq_one_letter_code
_entity_poly.pdbx_strand_id
1 'polypeptide(L)'
;MSDARTLLLQRLRGRSATVGVIGLGYVGLPLLVEFAKAGFSTIGFDVDHARVERIGRGESDIPDVATEELVAAVEAGRLLATTDVRRLTEV
;
A
#
# COMPACT_ATOMS: atom_id res chain seq x y z
N MET A 1 28.48 5.99 11.79
CA MET A 1 27.26 5.14 11.76
C MET A 1 26.09 6.03 11.39
N SER A 2 25.37 5.73 10.31
CA SER A 2 24.08 6.38 10.02
C SER A 2 23.09 5.93 11.09
N ASP A 3 22.50 6.88 11.83
CA ASP A 3 21.42 6.55 12.76
C ASP A 3 20.15 6.15 12.00
N ALA A 4 19.27 5.37 12.63
CA ALA A 4 18.07 4.84 11.99
C ALA A 4 17.16 5.96 11.42
N ARG A 5 17.15 7.13 12.07
CA ARG A 5 16.40 8.31 11.62
C ARG A 5 16.92 8.81 10.27
N THR A 6 18.24 8.93 10.11
CA THR A 6 18.86 9.43 8.88
C THR A 6 18.58 8.50 7.72
N LEU A 7 18.70 7.19 7.93
CA LEU A 7 18.37 6.19 6.92
C LEU A 7 16.89 6.25 6.52
N LEU A 8 15.98 6.34 7.49
CA LEU A 8 14.55 6.46 7.23
C LEU A 8 14.25 7.72 6.40
N LEU A 9 14.77 8.88 6.81
CA LEU A 9 14.57 10.14 6.08
C LEU A 9 15.11 10.07 4.64
N GLN A 10 16.24 9.40 4.42
CA GLN A 10 16.79 9.18 3.08
C GLN A 10 15.85 8.32 2.23
N ARG A 11 15.36 7.19 2.77
CA ARG A 11 14.41 6.31 2.06
C ARG A 11 13.09 6.98 1.77
N LEU A 12 12.56 7.75 2.73
CA LEU A 12 11.36 8.54 2.54
C LEU A 12 11.56 9.55 1.42
N ARG A 13 12.64 10.37 1.44
CA ARG A 13 12.91 11.36 0.38
C ARG A 13 13.11 10.72 -0.99
N GLY A 14 13.80 9.57 -1.05
CA GLY A 14 14.08 8.84 -2.28
C GLY A 14 12.96 7.93 -2.76
N ARG A 15 11.82 7.85 -2.05
CA ARG A 15 10.67 6.98 -2.35
C ARG A 15 11.05 5.49 -2.41
N SER A 16 12.13 5.11 -1.71
CA SER A 16 12.64 3.74 -1.62
C SER A 16 12.27 3.03 -0.32
N ALA A 17 11.46 3.66 0.53
CA ALA A 17 10.79 2.98 1.62
C ALA A 17 9.60 2.17 1.07
N THR A 18 9.35 0.99 1.64
CA THR A 18 8.07 0.31 1.48
C THR A 18 7.12 0.84 2.55
N VAL A 19 5.86 1.09 2.19
CA VAL A 19 4.83 1.54 3.14
C VAL A 19 3.83 0.42 3.39
N GLY A 20 3.72 -0.01 4.64
CA GLY A 20 2.73 -0.98 5.09
C GLY A 20 1.48 -0.30 5.65
N VAL A 21 0.30 -0.81 5.30
CA VAL A 21 -0.97 -0.44 5.96
C VAL A 21 -1.68 -1.70 6.43
N ILE A 22 -2.11 -1.72 7.69
CA ILE A 22 -2.86 -2.83 8.30
C ILE A 22 -4.32 -2.40 8.43
N GLY A 23 -5.21 -3.14 7.77
CA GLY A 23 -6.63 -2.83 7.58
C GLY A 23 -6.84 -1.98 6.31
N LEU A 24 -7.65 -2.48 5.38
CA LEU A 24 -7.96 -1.88 4.06
C LEU A 24 -9.43 -1.48 3.94
N GLY A 25 -10.00 -1.04 5.07
CA GLY A 25 -11.30 -0.40 5.12
C GLY A 25 -11.24 1.07 4.70
N TYR A 26 -12.23 1.83 5.18
CA TYR A 26 -12.48 3.21 4.78
C TYR A 26 -11.29 4.17 4.87
N VAL A 27 -10.40 4.01 5.85
CA VAL A 27 -9.20 4.87 5.99
C VAL A 27 -7.97 4.25 5.34
N GLY A 28 -7.80 2.94 5.49
CA GLY A 28 -6.56 2.28 5.13
C GLY A 28 -6.35 2.14 3.62
N LEU A 29 -7.41 1.83 2.86
CA LEU A 29 -7.30 1.73 1.41
C LEU A 29 -6.97 3.08 0.75
N PRO A 30 -7.67 4.20 1.04
CA PRO A 30 -7.27 5.50 0.52
C PRO A 30 -5.83 5.87 0.88
N LEU A 31 -5.40 5.62 2.13
CA LEU A 31 -4.02 5.91 2.54
C LEU A 31 -3.00 5.11 1.73
N LEU A 32 -3.24 3.82 1.54
CA LEU A 32 -2.36 2.93 0.77
C LEU A 32 -2.25 3.39 -0.69
N VAL A 33 -3.37 3.80 -1.30
CA VAL A 33 -3.43 4.32 -2.68
C VAL A 33 -2.68 5.65 -2.80
N GLU A 34 -2.84 6.58 -1.86
CA GLU A 34 -2.10 7.85 -1.88
C GLU A 34 -0.59 7.66 -1.78
N PHE A 35 -0.10 6.70 -0.98
CA PHE A 35 1.32 6.39 -0.96
C PHE A 35 1.81 5.76 -2.28
N ALA A 36 1.01 4.90 -2.90
CA ALA A 36 1.34 4.34 -4.22
C ALA A 36 1.39 5.44 -5.30
N LYS A 37 0.44 6.39 -5.27
CA LYS A 37 0.42 7.59 -6.14
C LYS A 37 1.62 8.49 -5.91
N ALA A 38 2.07 8.63 -4.66
CA ALA A 38 3.27 9.37 -4.30
C ALA A 38 4.59 8.66 -4.71
N GLY A 39 4.50 7.45 -5.29
CA GLY A 39 5.61 6.72 -5.89
C GLY A 39 6.28 5.70 -4.96
N PHE A 40 5.68 5.39 -3.80
CA PHE A 40 6.19 4.35 -2.92
C PHE A 40 5.72 2.96 -3.37
N SER A 41 6.49 1.94 -2.99
CA SER A 41 5.98 0.56 -2.97
C SER A 41 5.14 0.36 -1.72
N THR A 42 3.98 -0.25 -1.85
CA THR A 42 3.03 -0.37 -0.74
C THR A 42 2.51 -1.80 -0.57
N ILE A 43 2.34 -2.18 0.70
CA ILE A 43 1.80 -3.48 1.10
C ILE A 43 0.63 -3.24 2.04
N GLY A 44 -0.57 -3.57 1.59
CA GLY A 44 -1.79 -3.56 2.37
C GLY A 44 -2.10 -4.94 2.92
N PHE A 45 -2.27 -5.06 4.23
CA PHE A 45 -2.76 -6.28 4.87
C PHE A 45 -4.21 -6.09 5.30
N ASP A 46 -5.07 -7.08 5.03
CA ASP A 46 -6.39 -7.19 5.64
C ASP A 46 -6.68 -8.66 6.00
N VAL A 47 -7.60 -8.90 6.94
CA VAL A 47 -8.05 -10.25 7.29
C VAL A 47 -9.14 -10.77 6.35
N ASP A 48 -9.85 -9.86 5.66
CA ASP A 48 -10.88 -10.19 4.70
C ASP A 48 -10.28 -10.55 3.33
N HIS A 49 -10.24 -11.86 3.03
CA HIS A 49 -9.79 -12.39 1.74
C HIS A 49 -10.57 -11.82 0.55
N ALA A 50 -11.89 -11.67 0.67
CA ALA A 50 -12.70 -11.20 -0.45
C ALA A 50 -12.39 -9.74 -0.78
N ARG A 51 -12.11 -8.91 0.25
CA ARG A 51 -11.65 -7.54 0.09
C ARG A 51 -10.28 -7.48 -0.58
N VAL A 52 -9.31 -8.28 -0.11
CA VAL A 52 -7.97 -8.34 -0.69
C VAL A 52 -8.01 -8.74 -2.17
N GLU A 53 -8.81 -9.75 -2.53
CA GLU A 53 -8.98 -10.19 -3.91
C GLU A 53 -9.61 -9.11 -4.79
N ARG A 54 -10.62 -8.38 -4.30
CA ARG A 54 -11.22 -7.25 -5.04
C ARG A 54 -10.18 -6.15 -5.29
N ILE A 55 -9.45 -5.75 -4.25
CA ILE A 55 -8.41 -4.72 -4.35
C ILE A 55 -7.32 -5.16 -5.32
N GLY A 56 -6.90 -6.42 -5.29
CA GLY A 56 -5.92 -6.99 -6.22
C GLY A 56 -6.39 -7.02 -7.68
N ARG A 57 -7.70 -6.94 -7.94
CA ARG A 57 -8.27 -6.76 -9.29
C ARG A 57 -8.50 -5.29 -9.65
N GLY A 58 -8.14 -4.35 -8.78
CA GLY A 58 -8.39 -2.92 -8.98
C GLY A 58 -9.80 -2.47 -8.61
N GLU A 59 -10.59 -3.32 -7.95
CA GLU A 59 -11.98 -3.01 -7.57
C GLU A 59 -12.03 -2.40 -6.17
N SER A 60 -12.49 -1.15 -6.06
CA SER A 60 -12.71 -0.47 -4.78
C SER A 60 -14.18 -0.47 -4.39
N ASP A 61 -14.47 -0.80 -3.12
CA ASP A 61 -15.77 -0.57 -2.48
C ASP A 61 -15.80 0.72 -1.62
N ILE A 62 -14.69 1.48 -1.62
CA ILE A 62 -14.53 2.73 -0.88
C ILE A 62 -14.79 3.92 -1.82
N PRO A 63 -15.78 4.79 -1.53
CA PRO A 63 -16.13 5.93 -2.38
C PRO A 63 -14.98 6.92 -2.62
N ASP A 64 -14.09 7.05 -1.64
CA ASP A 64 -12.96 7.99 -1.67
C ASP A 64 -11.74 7.44 -2.44
N VAL A 65 -11.85 6.26 -3.04
CA VAL A 65 -10.83 5.68 -3.92
C VAL A 65 -11.43 5.47 -5.30
N ALA A 66 -11.01 6.29 -6.26
CA ALA A 66 -11.38 6.10 -7.65
C ALA A 66 -10.82 4.78 -8.18
N THR A 67 -11.66 3.98 -8.84
CA THR A 67 -11.30 2.67 -9.40
C THR A 67 -10.07 2.77 -10.30
N GLU A 68 -9.98 3.83 -11.11
CA GLU A 68 -8.89 4.06 -12.06
C GLU A 68 -7.54 4.24 -11.34
N GLU A 69 -7.54 4.91 -10.18
CA GLU A 69 -6.32 5.12 -9.39
C GLU A 69 -5.83 3.81 -8.75
N LEU A 70 -6.77 3.00 -8.25
CA LEU A 70 -6.43 1.70 -7.69
C LEU A 70 -5.92 0.73 -8.77
N VAL A 71 -6.61 0.65 -9.91
CA VAL A 71 -6.15 -0.14 -11.07
C VAL A 71 -4.74 0.28 -11.48
N ALA A 72 -4.49 1.58 -11.65
CA ALA A 72 -3.18 2.09 -12.04
C ALA A 72 -2.08 1.74 -11.02
N ALA A 73 -2.39 1.79 -9.71
CA ALA A 73 -1.43 1.42 -8.66
C ALA A 73 -1.09 -0.07 -8.66
N VAL A 74 -2.09 -0.93 -8.88
CA VAL A 74 -1.92 -2.39 -8.96
C VAL A 74 -1.16 -2.79 -10.22
N GLU A 75 -1.56 -2.29 -11.40
CA GLU A 75 -0.91 -2.59 -12.67
C GLU A 75 0.54 -2.07 -12.72
N ALA A 76 0.83 -0.94 -12.08
CA ALA A 76 2.18 -0.44 -11.92
C ALA A 76 3.04 -1.26 -10.94
N GLY A 77 2.46 -2.28 -10.29
CA GLY A 77 3.14 -3.09 -9.27
C GLY A 77 3.52 -2.31 -8.01
N ARG A 78 2.90 -1.14 -7.78
CA ARG A 78 3.19 -0.28 -6.62
C ARG A 78 2.32 -0.60 -5.42
N LEU A 79 1.18 -1.26 -5.61
CA LEU A 79 0.26 -1.64 -4.54
C LEU A 79 0.03 -3.14 -4.56
N LEU A 80 0.29 -3.77 -3.42
CA LEU A 80 -0.04 -5.16 -3.15
C LEU A 80 -1.02 -5.23 -1.98
N ALA A 81 -2.19 -5.83 -2.17
CA ALA A 81 -3.06 -6.25 -1.07
C ALA A 81 -2.81 -7.73 -0.74
N THR A 82 -2.83 -8.10 0.54
CA THR A 82 -2.58 -9.47 0.98
C THR A 82 -3.28 -9.80 2.29
N THR A 83 -3.58 -11.08 2.51
CA THR A 83 -3.97 -11.60 3.83
C THR A 83 -2.81 -12.33 4.53
N ASP A 84 -1.63 -12.36 3.91
CA ASP A 84 -0.45 -12.98 4.49
C ASP A 84 0.31 -11.97 5.35
N VAL A 85 0.13 -12.09 6.67
CA VAL A 85 0.79 -11.24 7.67
C VAL A 85 2.32 -11.24 7.54
N ARG A 86 2.91 -12.30 7.00
CA ARG A 86 4.37 -12.41 6.84
C ARG A 86 4.92 -11.36 5.88
N ARG A 87 4.11 -10.87 4.93
CA ARG A 87 4.50 -9.81 3.99
C ARG A 87 4.82 -8.49 4.71
N LEU A 88 4.36 -8.29 5.95
CA LEU A 88 4.66 -7.09 6.73
C LEU A 88 6.13 -6.98 7.14
N THR A 89 6.93 -8.06 7.02
CA THR A 89 8.39 -7.99 7.28
C THR A 89 9.17 -7.29 6.15
N GLU A 90 8.51 -6.97 5.03
CA GLU A 90 9.10 -6.24 3.89
C GLU A 90 8.99 -4.71 4.02
N VAL A 91 8.35 -4.22 5.10
CA VAL A 91 8.09 -2.80 5.39
C VAL A 91 9.22 -2.20 6.23
#